data_AF-A0A378YNH5-F1
#
_entry.id   AF-A0A378YNH5-F1
#
_cell.length_a   1.000
_cell.length_b   1.000
_cell.length_c   1.000
_cell.angle_alpha   90.00
_cell.angle_beta   90.00
_cell.angle_gamma   90.00
#
_symmetry.space_group_name_H-M   'P 1'
#
loop_
_entity.id
_entity.type
_entity.pdbx_description
1 polymer ?
#
loop_
_entity_poly.entity_id
_entity_poly.type
_entity_poly.pdbx_seq_one_letter_code
_entity_poly.pdbx_strand_id
1 'polypeptide(L)' 'MHRIADWWDGVELWVAGLPFVPQFAVVLAAMVPVCFGIAYLLDRALRIAMRVLGRDRAAAREAAVTTPAPRRVSSKEAA' A
#
# COMPACT_ATOMS: atom_id res chain seq x y z
N MET A 1 27.75 6.19 6.61
CA MET A 1 27.18 4.90 7.06
C MET A 1 27.57 4.57 8.50
N HIS A 2 28.81 4.84 8.94
CA HIS A 2 29.24 4.57 10.33
C HIS A 2 28.49 5.35 11.41
N ARG A 3 28.12 6.62 11.16
CA ARG A 3 27.38 7.41 12.16
C ARG A 3 26.05 6.83 12.63
N ILE A 4 25.36 6.07 11.77
CA ILE A 4 24.11 5.41 12.15
C ILE A 4 24.42 4.16 12.98
N ALA A 5 25.48 3.42 12.60
CA ALA A 5 25.93 2.25 13.34
C ALA A 5 26.45 2.62 14.74
N ASP A 6 27.24 3.69 14.86
CA ASP A 6 27.78 4.16 16.15
C ASP A 6 26.67 4.60 17.11
N TRP A 7 25.62 5.23 16.58
CA TRP A 7 24.45 5.61 17.38
C TRP A 7 23.62 4.40 17.80
N TRP A 8 23.41 3.45 16.88
CA TRP A 8 22.70 2.21 17.18
C TRP A 8 23.44 1.36 18.22
N ASP A 9 24.76 1.26 18.13
CA ASP A 9 25.60 0.55 19.10
C ASP A 9 25.44 1.13 20.52
N GLY A 10 25.41 2.47 20.66
CA GLY A 10 25.11 3.13 21.93
C GLY A 10 23.70 2.86 22.46
N VAL A 11 22.70 2.75 21.57
CA VAL A 11 21.34 2.34 21.93
C VAL A 11 21.30 0.88 22.38
N GLU A 12 21.99 -0.01 21.67
CA GLU A 12 22.08 -1.43 21.99
C GLU A 12 22.73 -1.65 23.37
N LEU A 13 23.82 -0.93 23.66
CA LEU A 13 24.48 -0.96 24.96
C LEU A 13 23.57 -0.45 26.09
N TRP A 14 22.82 0.63 25.83
CA TRP A 14 21.86 1.17 26.79
C TRP A 14 20.76 0.16 27.09
N VAL A 15 20.09 -0.37 26.06
CA VAL A 15 19.00 -1.36 26.22
C VAL A 15 19.50 -2.65 26.88
N ALA A 16 20.70 -3.12 26.53
CA ALA A 16 21.30 -4.31 27.14
C ALA A 16 21.70 -4.08 28.61
N GLY A 17 21.98 -2.84 29.00
CA GLY A 17 22.26 -2.45 30.39
C GLY A 17 21.02 -2.33 31.28
N LEU A 18 19.81 -2.39 30.71
CA LEU A 18 18.56 -2.31 31.47
C LEU A 18 18.19 -3.66 32.12
N PRO A 19 17.56 -3.65 33.31
CA PRO A 19 16.94 -4.86 33.86
C PRO A 19 15.70 -5.29 33.04
N PHE A 20 15.21 -6.51 33.26
CA PHE A 20 14.19 -7.16 32.42
C PHE A 20 12.92 -6.31 32.17
N VAL A 21 12.35 -5.69 33.21
CA VAL A 21 11.08 -4.94 33.11
C VAL A 21 11.17 -3.75 32.14
N PRO A 22 12.10 -2.79 32.31
CA PRO A 22 12.22 -1.67 31.38
C PRO A 22 12.74 -2.11 30.00
N GLN A 23 13.57 -3.16 29.91
CA GLN A 23 13.99 -3.72 28.60
C GLN A 23 12.78 -4.23 27.81
N PHE A 24 11.89 -4.99 28.44
CA PHE A 24 10.66 -5.47 27.83
C PHE A 24 9.73 -4.32 27.44
N ALA A 25 9.62 -3.28 28.27
CA ALA A 25 8.83 -2.09 27.97
C ALA A 25 9.33 -1.36 26.70
N VAL A 26 10.65 -1.23 26.52
CA VAL A 26 11.24 -0.64 25.30
C VAL A 26 10.91 -1.49 24.07
N VAL A 27 11.04 -2.82 24.18
CA VAL A 27 10.69 -3.73 23.08
C VAL A 27 9.22 -3.62 22.73
N LEU A 28 8.32 -3.61 23.72
CA LEU A 28 6.89 -3.47 23.48
C LEU A 28 6.56 -2.11 22.83
N ALA A 29 7.18 -1.03 23.32
CA ALA A 29 7.01 0.31 22.79
C ALA A 29 7.51 0.43 21.34
N ALA A 30 8.51 -0.34 20.92
CA ALA A 30 8.97 -0.42 19.54
C ALA A 30 8.11 -1.37 18.69
N MET A 31 7.74 -2.53 19.21
CA MET A 31 7.05 -3.58 18.46
C MET A 31 5.59 -3.22 18.16
N VAL A 32 4.88 -2.59 19.11
CA VAL A 32 3.48 -2.16 18.92
C VAL A 32 3.31 -1.22 17.71
N PRO A 33 4.05 -0.11 17.58
CA PRO A 33 3.93 0.75 16.40
C PRO A 33 4.40 0.06 15.12
N VAL A 34 5.38 -0.84 15.18
CA VAL A 34 5.80 -1.64 14.01
C VAL A 34 4.65 -2.53 13.54
N CYS A 35 4.03 -3.28 14.44
CA CYS A 35 2.86 -4.11 14.13
C CYS A 35 1.71 -3.28 13.57
N PHE A 36 1.42 -2.13 14.19
CA PHE A 36 0.38 -1.21 13.71
C PHE A 36 0.70 -0.68 12.31
N GLY A 37 1.95 -0.30 12.05
CA GLY A 37 2.42 0.15 10.75
C GLY A 37 2.28 -0.93 9.68
N ILE A 38 2.68 -2.17 9.98
CA ILE A 38 2.53 -3.31 9.08
C ILE A 38 1.05 -3.58 8.79
N ALA A 39 0.20 -3.64 9.82
CA ALA A 39 -1.24 -3.84 9.64
C ALA A 39 -1.85 -2.75 8.75
N TYR A 40 -1.54 -1.49 9.05
CA TYR A 40 -2.01 -0.35 8.27
C TYR A 40 -1.56 -0.41 6.80
N LEU A 41 -0.29 -0.78 6.56
CA LEU A 41 0.25 -0.97 5.22
C LEU A 41 -0.47 -2.10 4.48
N LEU A 42 -0.71 -3.22 5.15
CA LEU A 42 -1.41 -4.37 4.56
C LEU A 42 -2.85 -3.99 4.17
N ASP A 43 -3.58 -3.32 5.06
CA ASP A 43 -4.92 -2.82 4.79
C ASP A 43 -4.93 -1.82 3.62
N ARG A 44 -3.92 -0.95 3.56
CA ARG A 44 -3.79 0.02 2.46
C ARG A 44 -3.48 -0.68 1.14
N ALA A 45 -2.57 -1.64 1.14
CA ALA A 45 -2.21 -2.44 -0.02
C ALA A 45 -3.41 -3.21 -0.55
N LEU A 46 -4.19 -3.86 0.33
CA LEU A 46 -5.42 -4.57 -0.03
C LEU A 46 -6.45 -3.63 -0.68
N ARG A 47 -6.67 -2.44 -0.11
CA ARG A 47 -7.56 -1.43 -0.69
C ARG A 47 -7.11 -0.97 -2.07
N ILE A 48 -5.81 -0.77 -2.27
CA ILE A 48 -5.26 -0.39 -3.58
C ILE A 48 -5.42 -1.53 -4.57
N ALA A 49 -5.05 -2.76 -4.19
CA ALA A 49 -5.17 -3.94 -5.03
C ALA A 49 -6.61 -4.19 -5.50
N MET A 50 -7.60 -4.09 -4.60
CA MET A 50 -9.01 -4.21 -4.96
C MET A 50 -9.48 -3.09 -5.90
N ARG A 51 -9.02 -1.85 -5.69
CA ARG A 51 -9.35 -0.72 -6.57
C ARG A 51 -8.78 -0.91 -7.97
N VAL A 52 -7.55 -1.41 -8.08
CA VAL A 52 -6.91 -1.71 -9.38
C VAL A 52 -7.66 -2.87 -10.07
N LEU A 53 -7.91 -3.96 -9.34
CA LEU A 53 -8.59 -5.13 -9.87
C LEU A 53 -10.06 -4.85 -10.29
N GLY A 54 -10.73 -3.90 -9.63
CA GLY A 54 -12.08 -3.45 -9.96
C GLY A 54 -12.15 -2.35 -11.02
N ARG A 55 -11.12 -1.49 -11.13
CA ARG A 55 -11.07 -0.40 -12.11
C ARG A 55 -10.83 -0.91 -13.52
N ASP A 56 -9.94 -1.87 -13.74
CA ASP A 56 -9.67 -2.33 -15.11
C ASP A 56 -10.89 -3.02 -15.72
N ARG A 57 -11.65 -3.77 -14.93
CA ARG A 57 -12.88 -4.42 -15.41
C ARG A 57 -14.02 -3.42 -15.63
N ALA A 58 -14.19 -2.45 -14.73
CA ALA A 58 -15.22 -1.43 -14.88
C ALA A 58 -14.90 -0.46 -16.01
N ALA A 59 -13.67 0.05 -16.08
CA ALA A 59 -13.23 0.97 -17.13
C ALA A 59 -13.23 0.30 -18.53
N ALA A 60 -12.85 -0.97 -18.64
CA ALA A 60 -12.97 -1.71 -19.90
C ALA A 60 -14.43 -1.91 -20.33
N ARG A 61 -15.34 -2.17 -19.37
CA ARG A 61 -16.78 -2.31 -19.64
C ARG A 61 -17.43 -0.98 -20.02
N GLU A 62 -17.03 0.10 -19.36
CA GLU A 62 -17.53 1.46 -19.62
C GLU A 62 -17.03 1.97 -20.98
N ALA A 63 -15.75 1.76 -21.30
CA ALA A 63 -15.20 2.04 -22.63
C ALA A 63 -15.90 1.24 -23.76
N ALA A 64 -16.28 -0.02 -23.48
CA ALA A 64 -17.04 -0.85 -24.41
C ALA A 64 -18.50 -0.39 -24.60
N VAL A 65 -19.12 0.22 -23.59
CA VAL A 65 -20.49 0.76 -23.66
C VAL A 65 -20.52 2.17 -24.28
N THR A 66 -19.50 2.99 -24.02
CA THR A 66 -19.45 4.38 -24.47
C THR A 66 -19.00 4.54 -25.92
N THR A 67 -18.41 3.52 -26.56
CA THR A 67 -18.11 3.57 -28.00
C THR A 67 -19.41 3.35 -28.78
N PRO A 68 -20.03 4.40 -29.37
CA PRO A 68 -21.17 4.21 -30.24
C PRO A 68 -20.60 3.61 -31.52
N ALA A 69 -21.01 2.38 -31.86
CA ALA A 69 -20.69 1.80 -33.15
C ALA A 69 -21.01 2.85 -34.23
N PRO A 70 -20.05 3.22 -35.11
CA PRO A 70 -20.29 4.25 -36.10
C PRO A 70 -21.46 3.76 -36.94
N ARG A 71 -22.61 4.42 -36.78
CA ARG A 71 -23.79 4.19 -37.59
C ARG A 71 -23.35 4.53 -39.01
N ARG A 72 -22.98 3.53 -39.80
CA ARG A 72 -22.83 3.66 -41.25
C ARG A 72 -24.20 4.10 -41.74
N VAL A 73 -24.39 5.40 -41.84
CA VAL A 73 -25.49 6.00 -42.57
C VAL A 73 -25.29 5.53 -44.00
N SER A 74 -26.07 4.50 -44.36
CA SER A 74 -26.19 3.98 -45.71
C SER A 74 -26.76 5.09 -46.57
N SER A 75 -25.88 6.00 -46.99
CA SER A 75 -26.07 6.84 -48.15
C SER A 75 -25.99 5.92 -49.36
N LYS A 76 -27.09 5.25 -49.65
CA LYS A 76 -27.32 4.63 -50.95
C LYS A 76 -28.71 5.09 -51.37
N GLU A 77 -28.73 6.32 -51.86
CA GLU A 77 -28.97 6.59 -53.28
C GLU A 77 -30.41 6.21 -53.65
N ALA A 78 -31.32 7.12 -53.29
CA ALA A 78 -32.55 7.34 -54.03
C ALA A 78 -32.26 8.54 -54.95
N ALA A 79 -31.88 8.27 -56.19
CA ALA A 79 -31.86 9.22 -57.30
C ALA A 79 -32.07 8.44 -58.59
#